data_AF-C6VY68-F1
#
_entry.id   AF-C6VY68-F1
#
_cell.length_a   1.000
_cell.length_b   1.000
_cell.length_c   1.000
_cell.angle_alpha   90.00
_cell.angle_beta   90.00
_cell.angle_gamma   90.00
#
_symmetry.space_group_name_H-M   'P 1'
#
loop_
_entity.id
_entity.type
_entity.pdbx_description
1 polymer ?
#
loop_
_entity_poly.entity_id
_entity_poly.type
_entity_poly.pdbx_seq_one_letter_code
_entity_poly.pdbx_strand_id
1 'polypeptide(L)'
;MENTVQEARRYLSNAREILSEKAKKNGIYYNDIKYVKLAGRAAYSGVLVALDGLLGKKDTRKSVEWYQEKLGKVDKKALTAFNSAYKILHLSMAYDGIELVSVSKDGLKQAEALINWVETRTAAA
;
A
#
# COMPACT_ATOMS: atom_id res chain seq x y z
N MET A 1 14.86 -9.78 9.98
CA MET A 1 14.63 -9.17 8.65
C MET A 1 13.77 -10.06 7.75
N GLU A 2 13.62 -11.35 8.07
CA GLU A 2 13.15 -12.39 7.14
C GLU A 2 11.63 -12.52 6.94
N ASN A 3 10.81 -11.49 7.22
CA ASN A 3 9.37 -11.61 6.93
C ASN A 3 8.60 -10.32 6.62
N THR A 4 9.25 -9.16 6.44
CA THR A 4 8.48 -7.93 6.15
C THR A 4 7.83 -7.98 4.77
N VAL A 5 8.47 -8.59 3.77
CA VAL A 5 7.89 -8.75 2.43
C VAL A 5 6.71 -9.74 2.45
N GLN A 6 6.88 -10.91 3.06
CA GLN A 6 5.81 -11.89 3.17
C GLN A 6 4.63 -11.33 3.98
N GLU A 7 4.90 -10.64 5.09
CA GLU A 7 3.86 -9.97 5.86
C GLU A 7 3.18 -8.85 5.05
N ALA A 8 3.92 -8.03 4.31
CA ALA A 8 3.35 -7.03 3.42
C ALA A 8 2.43 -7.63 2.35
N ARG A 9 2.80 -8.80 1.78
CA ARG A 9 1.95 -9.56 0.85
C ARG A 9 0.68 -10.05 1.54
N ARG A 10 0.74 -10.46 2.81
CA ARG A 10 -0.43 -10.83 3.61
C ARG A 10 -1.40 -9.65 3.77
N TYR A 11 -0.90 -8.45 4.09
CA TYR A 11 -1.73 -7.24 4.13
C TYR A 11 -2.41 -6.95 2.79
N LEU A 12 -1.70 -7.12 1.68
CA LEU A 12 -2.26 -6.90 0.34
C LEU A 12 -3.31 -7.96 -0.02
N SER A 13 -3.10 -9.22 0.40
CA SER A 13 -4.09 -10.30 0.28
C SER A 13 -5.37 -9.97 1.05
N ASN A 14 -5.23 -9.56 2.31
CA ASN A 14 -6.37 -9.16 3.15
C ASN A 14 -7.15 -8.00 2.52
N ALA A 15 -6.46 -7.01 1.94
CA ALA A 15 -7.12 -5.90 1.26
C ALA A 15 -7.94 -6.38 0.05
N ARG A 16 -7.41 -7.32 -0.75
CA ARG A 16 -8.12 -7.93 -1.88
C ARG A 16 -9.36 -8.69 -1.40
N GLU A 17 -9.23 -9.50 -0.35
CA GLU A 17 -10.33 -10.27 0.26
C GLU A 17 -11.45 -9.35 0.77
N ILE A 18 -11.10 -8.27 1.49
CA ILE A 18 -12.08 -7.28 1.97
C ILE A 18 -12.88 -6.68 0.79
N LEU A 19 -12.20 -6.34 -0.31
CA LEU A 19 -12.87 -5.78 -1.48
C LEU A 19 -13.75 -6.80 -2.21
N SER A 20 -13.30 -8.06 -2.33
CA SER A 20 -14.05 -9.09 -3.04
C SER A 20 -15.25 -9.61 -2.25
N GLU A 21 -15.12 -9.76 -0.93
CA GLU A 21 -16.12 -10.42 -0.10
C GLU A 21 -17.06 -9.44 0.60
N LYS A 22 -16.57 -8.26 0.97
CA LYS A 22 -17.29 -7.37 1.91
C LYS A 22 -17.71 -6.05 1.29
N ALA A 23 -16.97 -5.52 0.33
CA ALA A 23 -17.25 -4.21 -0.27
C ALA A 23 -18.44 -4.17 -1.25
N LYS A 24 -19.13 -5.31 -1.47
CA LYS A 24 -20.36 -5.43 -2.28
C LYS A 24 -20.21 -4.78 -3.66
N LYS A 25 -19.30 -5.30 -4.47
CA LYS A 25 -19.05 -4.80 -5.82
C LYS A 25 -20.31 -4.89 -6.68
N ASN A 26 -20.71 -3.77 -7.29
CA ASN A 26 -21.79 -3.67 -8.27
C ASN A 26 -21.28 -2.93 -9.52
N GLY A 27 -21.04 -3.68 -10.60
CA GLY A 27 -20.46 -3.12 -11.84
C GLY A 27 -19.09 -2.49 -11.59
N ILE A 28 -19.00 -1.18 -11.78
CA ILE A 28 -17.76 -0.38 -11.62
C ILE A 28 -17.60 0.23 -10.22
N TYR A 29 -18.56 0.04 -9.31
CA TYR A 29 -18.53 0.59 -7.96
C TYR A 29 -18.56 -0.49 -6.88
N TYR A 30 -18.10 -0.13 -5.68
CA TYR A 30 -18.35 -0.82 -4.42
C TYR A 30 -19.51 -0.13 -3.71
N ASN A 31 -20.40 -0.88 -3.08
CA ASN A 31 -21.57 -0.29 -2.39
C ASN A 31 -21.40 -0.19 -0.87
N ASP A 32 -20.23 -0.58 -0.34
CA ASP A 32 -19.94 -0.51 1.09
C ASP A 32 -18.61 0.21 1.35
N ILE A 33 -18.73 1.54 1.52
CA ILE A 33 -17.64 2.46 1.81
C ILE A 33 -16.78 2.05 3.02
N LYS A 34 -17.36 1.40 4.03
CA LYS A 34 -16.62 0.96 5.22
C LYS A 34 -15.52 -0.03 4.81
N TYR A 35 -15.86 -0.98 3.93
CA TYR A 35 -14.92 -2.00 3.49
C TYR A 35 -13.93 -1.47 2.45
N VAL A 36 -14.30 -0.48 1.65
CA VAL A 36 -13.33 0.27 0.83
C VAL A 36 -12.27 0.93 1.70
N LYS A 37 -12.69 1.62 2.78
CA LYS A 37 -11.77 2.26 3.73
C LYS A 37 -10.86 1.25 4.43
N LEU A 38 -11.41 0.12 4.88
CA LEU A 38 -10.63 -0.94 5.52
C LEU A 38 -9.61 -1.58 4.56
N ALA A 39 -9.99 -1.83 3.31
CA ALA A 39 -9.07 -2.35 2.30
C ALA A 39 -7.93 -1.37 1.99
N GLY A 40 -8.23 -0.08 1.83
CA GLY A 40 -7.21 0.96 1.63
C GLY A 40 -6.20 1.01 2.77
N ARG A 41 -6.70 0.95 4.03
CA ARG A 41 -5.84 0.93 5.24
C ARG A 41 -4.96 -0.31 5.28
N ALA A 42 -5.51 -1.48 4.98
CA ALA A 42 -4.76 -2.73 4.95
C ALA A 42 -3.66 -2.70 3.89
N ALA A 43 -4.00 -2.32 2.65
CA ALA A 43 -3.03 -2.25 1.56
C ALA A 43 -1.90 -1.23 1.83
N TYR A 44 -2.24 -0.02 2.29
CA TYR A 44 -1.24 0.99 2.61
C TYR A 44 -0.34 0.56 3.78
N SER A 45 -0.91 -0.09 4.80
CA SER A 45 -0.11 -0.67 5.90
C SER A 45 0.89 -1.71 5.39
N GLY A 46 0.49 -2.56 4.43
CA GLY A 46 1.40 -3.52 3.78
C GLY A 46 2.59 -2.83 3.10
N VAL A 47 2.35 -1.72 2.39
CA VAL A 47 3.43 -0.91 1.80
C VAL A 47 4.40 -0.41 2.86
N LEU A 48 3.89 0.13 3.99
CA LEU A 48 4.73 0.62 5.07
C LEU A 48 5.54 -0.51 5.72
N VAL A 49 4.94 -1.69 5.93
CA VAL A 49 5.64 -2.87 6.48
C VAL A 49 6.80 -3.28 5.58
N ALA A 50 6.60 -3.33 4.26
CA ALA A 50 7.69 -3.63 3.32
C ALA A 50 8.81 -2.60 3.40
N LEU A 51 8.46 -1.31 3.32
CA LEU A 51 9.42 -0.21 3.37
C LEU A 51 10.19 -0.16 4.70
N ASP A 52 9.54 -0.50 5.80
CA ASP A 52 10.18 -0.56 7.12
C ASP A 52 11.27 -1.63 7.20
N GLY A 53 11.08 -2.74 6.49
CA GLY A 53 12.11 -3.78 6.37
C GLY A 53 13.37 -3.30 5.64
N LEU A 54 13.23 -2.41 4.66
CA LEU A 54 14.34 -1.90 3.85
C LEU A 54 14.98 -0.64 4.44
N LEU A 55 14.16 0.33 4.86
CA LEU A 55 14.60 1.67 5.27
C LEU A 55 14.98 1.75 6.75
N GLY A 56 14.73 0.68 7.51
CA GLY A 56 15.08 0.57 8.92
C GLY A 56 14.16 1.37 9.84
N LYS A 57 14.63 1.57 11.08
CA LYS A 57 13.87 2.24 12.15
C LYS A 57 14.09 3.75 12.18
N LYS A 58 13.13 4.44 12.77
CA LYS A 58 13.22 5.83 13.22
C LYS A 58 12.80 5.82 14.69
N ASP A 59 13.47 6.61 15.53
CA ASP A 59 13.17 6.65 16.97
C ASP A 59 11.81 7.27 17.29
N THR A 60 11.23 7.96 16.31
CA THR A 60 9.90 8.58 16.39
C THR A 60 8.97 8.00 15.33
N ARG A 61 7.67 8.29 15.46
CA ARG A 61 6.66 7.90 14.46
C ARG A 61 7.08 8.41 13.07
N LYS A 62 7.06 7.52 12.08
CA LYS A 62 7.38 7.84 10.69
C LYS A 62 6.20 8.56 10.05
N SER A 63 6.48 9.70 9.41
CA SER A 63 5.52 10.46 8.62
C SER A 63 5.62 10.08 7.14
N VAL A 64 4.67 10.48 6.31
CA VAL A 64 4.74 10.24 4.86
C VAL A 64 5.98 10.91 4.25
N GLU A 65 6.33 12.11 4.72
CA GLU A 65 7.49 12.87 4.27
C GLU A 65 8.79 12.12 4.56
N TRP A 66 8.87 11.40 5.67
CA TRP A 66 10.04 10.59 6.00
C TRP A 66 10.26 9.48 4.97
N TYR A 67 9.22 8.76 4.57
CA TYR A 67 9.32 7.74 3.51
C TYR A 67 9.66 8.37 2.16
N GLN A 68 9.07 9.52 1.83
CA GLN A 68 9.36 10.25 0.59
C GLN A 68 10.82 10.68 0.51
N GLU A 69 11.37 11.23 1.60
CA GLU A 69 12.76 11.66 1.67
C GLU A 69 13.72 10.46 1.50
N LYS A 70 13.45 9.36 2.20
CA LYS A 70 14.27 8.15 2.12
C LYS A 70 14.23 7.52 0.73
N LEU A 71 13.05 7.36 0.14
CA LEU A 71 12.91 6.82 -1.20
C LEU A 71 13.50 7.74 -2.27
N GLY A 72 13.38 9.07 -2.10
CA GLY A 72 13.98 10.04 -3.02
C GLY A 72 15.51 9.95 -3.11
N LYS A 73 16.16 9.50 -2.03
CA LYS A 73 17.61 9.24 -1.99
C LYS A 73 18.01 7.89 -2.62
N VAL A 74 17.08 6.94 -2.72
CA VAL A 74 17.36 5.56 -3.16
C VAL A 74 16.92 5.31 -4.61
N ASP A 75 15.68 5.64 -4.95
CA ASP A 75 15.11 5.39 -6.28
C ASP A 75 13.89 6.29 -6.55
N LYS A 76 14.02 7.19 -7.54
CA LYS A 76 12.94 8.12 -7.92
C LYS A 76 11.68 7.42 -8.43
N LYS A 77 11.80 6.25 -9.08
CA LYS A 77 10.63 5.48 -9.54
C LYS A 77 9.88 4.88 -8.36
N ALA A 78 10.60 4.40 -7.36
CA ALA A 78 10.00 3.94 -6.11
C ALA A 78 9.29 5.07 -5.36
N LEU A 79 9.91 6.26 -5.30
CA LEU A 79 9.25 7.46 -4.77
C LEU A 79 7.94 7.77 -5.51
N THR A 80 7.94 7.75 -6.84
CA THR A 80 6.71 7.97 -7.63
C THR A 80 5.63 6.94 -7.31
N ALA A 81 6.00 5.66 -7.24
CA ALA A 81 5.05 4.60 -6.87
C ALA A 81 4.50 4.79 -5.45
N PHE A 82 5.36 5.18 -4.49
CA PHE A 82 4.95 5.47 -3.11
C PHE A 82 3.99 6.65 -3.02
N ASN A 83 4.26 7.74 -3.74
CA ASN A 83 3.36 8.88 -3.79
C ASN A 83 1.98 8.52 -4.37
N SER A 84 1.95 7.67 -5.40
CA SER A 84 0.70 7.16 -5.96
C SER A 84 -0.03 6.25 -4.97
N ALA A 85 0.68 5.32 -4.32
CA ALA A 85 0.10 4.45 -3.29
C ALA A 85 -0.46 5.26 -2.11
N TYR A 86 0.24 6.29 -1.64
CA TYR A 86 -0.23 7.20 -0.60
C TYR A 86 -1.53 7.92 -1.03
N LYS A 87 -1.52 8.58 -2.20
CA LYS A 87 -2.70 9.31 -2.68
C LYS A 87 -3.91 8.39 -2.87
N ILE A 88 -3.71 7.20 -3.45
CA ILE A 88 -4.82 6.30 -3.77
C ILE A 88 -5.25 5.51 -2.54
N LEU A 89 -4.35 4.76 -1.90
CA LEU A 89 -4.72 3.83 -0.84
C LEU A 89 -4.99 4.54 0.49
N HIS A 90 -4.19 5.55 0.84
CA HIS A 90 -4.33 6.24 2.12
C HIS A 90 -5.36 7.38 2.08
N LEU A 91 -5.30 8.25 1.08
CA LEU A 91 -6.23 9.37 0.98
C LEU A 91 -7.54 8.92 0.34
N SER A 92 -7.54 8.58 -0.95
CA SER A 92 -8.77 8.28 -1.67
C SER A 92 -9.53 7.07 -1.13
N MET A 93 -8.86 5.97 -0.78
CA MET A 93 -9.56 4.79 -0.26
C MET A 93 -9.74 4.85 1.26
N ALA A 94 -8.66 4.90 2.04
CA ALA A 94 -8.73 4.76 3.50
C ALA A 94 -9.37 5.95 4.22
N TYR A 95 -9.24 7.16 3.66
CA TYR A 95 -9.80 8.38 4.25
C TYR A 95 -11.15 8.72 3.62
N ASP A 96 -11.20 8.94 2.30
CA ASP A 96 -12.41 9.37 1.60
C ASP A 96 -13.39 8.20 1.38
N GLY A 97 -12.87 7.04 0.96
CA GLY A 97 -13.67 5.85 0.67
C GLY A 97 -14.20 5.82 -0.76
N ILE A 98 -13.43 6.28 -1.75
CA ILE A 98 -13.86 6.30 -3.15
C ILE A 98 -14.24 4.90 -3.63
N GLU A 99 -15.49 4.75 -4.03
CA GLU A 99 -16.12 3.46 -4.34
C GLU A 99 -15.80 2.93 -5.74
N LEU A 100 -15.12 3.71 -6.59
CA LEU A 100 -14.81 3.29 -7.96
C LEU A 100 -13.78 2.14 -7.97
N VAL A 101 -14.16 0.99 -8.55
CA VAL A 101 -13.35 -0.23 -8.58
C VAL A 101 -11.98 -0.02 -9.22
N SER A 102 -11.89 0.84 -10.24
CA SER A 102 -10.60 1.15 -10.89
C SER A 102 -9.62 1.83 -9.93
N VAL A 103 -10.09 2.70 -9.02
CA VAL A 103 -9.24 3.36 -8.02
C VAL A 103 -8.59 2.31 -7.11
N SER A 104 -9.38 1.36 -6.59
CA SER A 104 -8.84 0.28 -5.77
C SER A 104 -7.85 -0.60 -6.54
N LYS A 105 -8.15 -0.94 -7.80
CA LYS A 105 -7.24 -1.73 -8.64
C LYS A 105 -5.91 -1.04 -8.87
N ASP A 106 -5.94 0.24 -9.23
CA ASP A 106 -4.72 1.02 -9.48
C ASP A 106 -3.90 1.18 -8.20
N GLY A 107 -4.55 1.43 -7.07
CA GLY A 107 -3.88 1.50 -5.76
C GLY A 107 -3.17 0.18 -5.40
N LEU A 108 -3.86 -0.95 -5.53
CA LEU A 108 -3.28 -2.27 -5.26
C LEU A 108 -2.10 -2.58 -6.19
N LYS A 109 -2.16 -2.15 -7.46
CA LYS A 109 -1.06 -2.29 -8.41
C LYS A 109 0.17 -1.48 -7.98
N GLN A 110 0.00 -0.26 -7.48
CA GLN A 110 1.12 0.53 -6.94
C GLN A 110 1.73 -0.11 -5.70
N ALA A 111 0.91 -0.64 -4.80
CA ALA A 111 1.40 -1.36 -3.62
C ALA A 111 2.20 -2.61 -4.00
N GLU A 112 1.71 -3.41 -4.95
CA GLU A 112 2.39 -4.60 -5.44
C GLU A 112 3.73 -4.26 -6.10
N ALA A 113 3.78 -3.21 -6.92
CA ALA A 113 5.01 -2.74 -7.53
C ALA A 113 6.06 -2.32 -6.48
N LEU A 114 5.65 -1.64 -5.40
CA LEU A 114 6.55 -1.27 -4.30
C LEU A 114 7.03 -2.48 -3.50
N ILE A 115 6.13 -3.41 -3.17
CA ILE A 115 6.51 -4.61 -2.40
C ILE A 115 7.50 -5.46 -3.21
N ASN A 116 7.25 -5.66 -4.51
CA ASN A 116 8.18 -6.35 -5.39
C ASN A 116 9.52 -5.60 -5.49
N TRP A 117 9.48 -4.27 -5.60
CA TRP A 117 10.69 -3.45 -5.62
C TRP A 117 11.52 -3.58 -4.34
N VAL A 118 10.89 -3.67 -3.17
CA VAL A 118 11.57 -3.97 -1.89
C VAL A 118 12.18 -5.37 -1.94
N GLU A 119 11.40 -6.38 -2.33
CA GLU A 119 11.85 -7.78 -2.39
C GLU A 119 13.11 -7.96 -3.23
N THR A 120 13.15 -7.34 -4.42
CA THR A 120 14.35 -7.41 -5.29
C THR A 120 15.61 -6.82 -4.66
N ARG A 121 15.48 -5.85 -3.75
CA ARG A 121 16.61 -5.21 -3.06
C ARG A 121 17.03 -5.94 -1.80
N THR A 122 16.09 -6.57 -1.11
CA THR A 122 16.40 -7.37 0.08
C THR A 122 16.88 -8.77 -0.28
N ALA A 123 16.56 -9.30 -1.46
CA ALA A 123 17.09 -10.57 -1.96
C ALA A 123 18.49 -10.45 -2.56
N ALA A 124 18.91 -9.23 -2.93
CA ALA A 124 20.24 -8.94 -3.47
C ALA A 124 21.24 -8.45 -2.40
N ALA A 125 20.81 -8.37 -1.13
CA ALA A 125 21.60 -7.96 0.02
C ALA A 125 21.96 -9.17 0.88
#